data_AF-A0A7G9TD71-F1
#
_entry.id   AF-A0A7G9TD71-F1
#
_cell.length_a   1.000
_cell.length_b   1.000
_cell.length_c   1.000
_cell.angle_alpha   90.00
_cell.angle_beta   90.00
_cell.angle_gamma   90.00
#
_symmetry.space_group_name_H-M   'P 1'
#
loop_
_entity.id
_entity.type
_entity.pdbx_description
1 polymer ?
#
loop_
_entity_poly.entity_id
_entity_poly.type
_entity_poly.pdbx_seq_one_letter_code
_entity_poly.pdbx_strand_id
1 'polypeptide(L)'
;MPFVWGDFNACGWAAGGDESIYALDKDALAAIPAKDGMAIFVWCEDEPDTILGCVATLEHITLGAFTGWRAVPVGSTFYRGPVPAHLLGGLGA
;
A
#
# COMPACT_ATOMS: atom_id res chain seq x y z
N MET A 1 -11.41 -5.68 1.27
CA MET A 1 -10.32 -4.71 1.43
C MET A 1 -9.55 -4.68 0.11
N PRO A 2 -9.37 -3.52 -0.54
CA PRO A 2 -8.63 -3.44 -1.80
C PRO A 2 -7.14 -3.70 -1.61
N PHE A 3 -6.51 -4.24 -2.64
CA PHE A 3 -5.07 -4.40 -2.74
C PHE A 3 -4.52 -3.26 -3.60
N VAL A 4 -3.56 -2.53 -3.06
CA VAL A 4 -2.91 -1.41 -3.74
C VAL A 4 -1.42 -1.73 -3.77
N TRP A 5 -0.85 -1.81 -4.97
CA TRP A 5 0.59 -1.94 -5.08
C TRP A 5 1.24 -0.67 -4.52
N GLY A 6 2.32 -0.80 -3.77
CA GLY A 6 3.08 0.32 -3.27
C GLY A 6 4.56 0.01 -3.17
N ASP A 7 5.41 0.97 -3.52
CA ASP A 7 6.85 0.83 -3.38
C ASP A 7 7.28 1.14 -1.93
N PHE A 8 7.72 0.11 -1.21
CA PHE A 8 8.23 0.21 0.17
C PHE A 8 9.65 0.80 0.23
N ASN A 9 10.38 0.83 -0.90
CA ASN A 9 11.73 1.39 -0.99
C ASN A 9 11.70 2.89 -1.31
N ALA A 10 10.62 3.39 -1.90
CA ALA A 10 10.49 4.80 -2.32
C ALA A 10 10.55 5.82 -1.17
N CYS A 11 10.34 5.39 0.08
CA CYS A 11 10.44 6.28 1.24
C CYS A 11 11.51 5.86 2.26
N GLY A 12 12.33 4.85 1.93
CA GLY A 12 13.27 4.22 2.87
C GLY A 12 12.53 3.48 3.99
N TRP A 13 13.03 2.31 4.38
CA TRP A 13 12.57 1.70 5.64
C TRP A 13 12.92 2.64 6.78
N ALA A 14 11.91 3.22 7.44
CA ALA A 14 12.08 3.97 8.67
C ALA A 14 12.48 3.01 9.80
N ALA A 15 13.75 2.63 9.84
CA ALA A 15 14.36 1.81 10.88
C ALA A 15 14.49 2.64 12.18
N GLY A 16 13.36 2.99 12.82
CA GLY A 16 13.41 3.87 13.99
C GLY A 16 12.10 4.41 14.53
N GLY A 17 10.93 3.94 14.07
CA GLY A 17 9.65 4.41 14.57
C GLY A 17 9.10 5.66 13.87
N ASP A 18 9.61 6.00 12.68
CA ASP A 18 9.05 7.04 11.83
C ASP A 18 8.00 6.49 10.86
N GLU A 19 7.00 7.33 10.59
CA GLU A 19 5.86 7.08 9.72
C GLU A 19 6.33 6.59 8.35
N SER A 20 6.17 5.29 8.05
CA SER A 20 6.44 4.76 6.72
C SER A 20 5.39 5.31 5.76
N ILE A 21 5.81 6.16 4.83
CA ILE A 21 5.00 6.63 3.71
C ILE A 21 5.26 5.67 2.54
N TYR A 22 4.23 5.34 1.76
CA TYR A 22 4.37 4.46 0.60
C TYR A 22 4.08 5.23 -0.69
N ALA A 23 4.86 4.99 -1.74
CA ALA A 23 4.47 5.44 -3.08
C ALA A 23 3.42 4.47 -3.62
N LEU A 24 2.16 4.87 -3.56
CA LEU A 24 1.02 4.05 -3.96
C LEU A 24 0.79 4.11 -5.47
N ASP A 25 0.40 2.97 -6.05
CA ASP A 25 -0.03 2.91 -7.44
C ASP A 25 -1.27 3.80 -7.67
N LYS A 26 -1.13 4.76 -8.58
CA LYS A 26 -2.14 5.78 -8.85
C LYS A 26 -3.40 5.19 -9.48
N ASP A 27 -3.26 4.21 -10.36
CA ASP A 27 -4.37 3.65 -11.12
C ASP A 27 -5.21 2.72 -10.23
N ALA A 28 -4.55 1.92 -9.38
CA ALA A 28 -5.19 1.11 -8.35
C ALA A 28 -5.95 1.98 -7.33
N LEU A 29 -5.38 3.12 -6.91
CA LEU A 29 -6.07 4.08 -6.04
C LEU A 29 -7.27 4.74 -6.74
N ALA A 30 -7.14 5.11 -8.02
CA ALA A 30 -8.23 5.72 -8.77
C ALA A 30 -9.39 4.75 -9.05
N ALA A 31 -9.11 3.44 -9.08
CA ALA A 31 -10.09 2.38 -9.29
C ALA A 31 -10.96 2.07 -8.05
N ILE A 32 -10.61 2.62 -6.89
CA ILE A 32 -11.36 2.40 -5.64
C ILE A 32 -12.06 3.68 -5.16
N PRO A 33 -13.22 3.56 -4.49
CA PRO A 33 -13.88 4.70 -3.85
C PRO A 33 -13.14 5.05 -2.53
N ALA A 34 -11.91 5.56 -2.65
CA ALA A 34 -11.05 5.92 -1.53
C ALA A 34 -11.71 6.95 -0.59
N LYS A 35 -11.53 6.75 0.72
CA LYS A 35 -12.03 7.64 1.77
C LYS A 35 -11.15 7.55 3.02
N ASP A 36 -11.18 8.58 3.85
CA ASP A 36 -10.48 8.59 5.13
C ASP A 36 -10.87 7.40 6.02
N GLY A 37 -9.87 6.81 6.67
CA GLY A 37 -10.01 5.63 7.53
C GLY A 37 -10.26 4.32 6.79
N MET A 38 -10.27 4.32 5.45
CA MET A 38 -10.45 3.10 4.68
C MET A 38 -9.24 2.17 4.82
N ALA A 39 -9.48 0.92 5.25
CA ALA A 39 -8.45 -0.10 5.24
C ALA A 39 -8.16 -0.58 3.80
N ILE A 40 -6.88 -0.64 3.47
CA ILE A 40 -6.33 -1.22 2.24
C ILE A 40 -5.19 -2.19 2.60
N PHE A 41 -4.85 -3.09 1.69
CA PHE A 41 -3.65 -3.89 1.78
C PHE A 41 -2.61 -3.32 0.81
N VAL A 42 -1.54 -2.75 1.35
CA VAL A 42 -0.41 -2.24 0.56
C VAL A 42 0.59 -3.38 0.38
N TRP A 43 1.06 -3.60 -0.84
CA TRP A 43 1.97 -4.70 -1.13
C TRP A 43 3.00 -4.35 -2.20
N CYS A 44 4.15 -5.00 -2.17
CA CYS A 44 5.14 -5.01 -3.24
C CYS A 44 5.61 -6.43 -3.53
N GLU A 45 6.18 -6.61 -4.71
CA GLU A 45 6.97 -7.79 -5.04
C GLU A 45 8.22 -7.85 -4.15
N ASP A 46 8.63 -9.05 -3.75
CA ASP A 46 9.76 -9.25 -2.84
C ASP A 46 10.75 -10.28 -3.41
N GLU A 47 10.43 -11.56 -3.31
CA GLU A 47 11.09 -12.66 -4.04
C GLU A 47 10.13 -13.23 -5.12
N PRO A 48 10.61 -14.02 -6.11
CA PRO A 48 9.72 -14.65 -7.09
C PRO A 48 8.51 -15.33 -6.44
N ASP A 49 7.32 -15.05 -6.95
CA ASP A 49 6.03 -15.56 -6.46
C ASP A 49 5.67 -15.20 -5.00
N THR A 50 6.36 -14.22 -4.40
CA THR A 50 6.08 -13.72 -3.04
C THR A 50 5.86 -12.22 -3.03
N ILE A 51 5.10 -11.78 -2.02
CA ILE A 51 4.88 -10.37 -1.73
C ILE A 51 5.27 -10.05 -0.29
N LEU A 52 5.71 -8.82 -0.10
CA LEU A 52 5.71 -8.14 1.20
C LEU A 52 4.51 -7.19 1.22
N GLY A 53 3.81 -7.12 2.36
CA GLY A 53 2.71 -6.18 2.49
C GLY A 53 2.26 -5.96 3.92
N CYS A 54 1.30 -5.04 4.09
CA CYS A 54 0.65 -4.79 5.37
C CYS A 54 -0.75 -4.20 5.16
N VAL A 55 -1.58 -4.24 6.19
CA VAL A 55 -2.80 -3.45 6.23
C VAL A 55 -2.42 -2.00 6.53
N ALA A 56 -3.03 -1.06 5.80
CA ALA A 56 -2.88 0.36 6.05
C ALA A 56 -4.23 1.07 6.02
N THR A 57 -4.35 2.17 6.74
CA THR A 57 -5.51 3.08 6.69
C THR A 57 -5.21 4.24 5.76
N LEU A 58 -6.13 4.56 4.86
CA LEU A 58 -6.04 5.73 4.01
C LEU A 58 -6.35 7.01 4.79
N GLU A 59 -5.56 8.04 4.54
CA GLU A 59 -5.76 9.40 5.02
C GLU A 59 -5.59 10.37 3.86
N HIS A 60 -6.53 11.28 3.70
CA HIS A 60 -6.45 12.37 2.75
C HIS A 60 -5.64 13.50 3.39
N ILE A 61 -4.50 13.82 2.78
CA ILE A 61 -3.56 14.79 3.32
C ILE A 61 -3.32 15.94 2.35
N THR A 62 -3.03 17.11 2.92
CA THR A 62 -2.52 18.27 2.20
C THR A 62 -1.17 18.67 2.81
N LEU A 63 -0.10 18.58 2.02
CA LEU A 63 1.26 18.93 2.41
C LEU A 63 1.79 20.03 1.48
N GLY A 64 1.67 21.28 1.91
CA GLY A 64 2.00 22.44 1.07
C GLY A 64 1.12 22.48 -0.19
N ALA A 65 1.74 22.36 -1.37
CA ALA A 65 1.03 22.35 -2.65
C ALA A 65 0.50 20.95 -3.05
N PHE A 66 0.88 19.90 -2.33
CA PHE A 66 0.44 18.53 -2.62
C PHE A 66 -0.87 18.22 -1.88
N THR A 67 -1.84 17.63 -2.58
CA THR A 67 -3.04 17.03 -1.99
C THR A 67 -3.20 15.62 -2.56
N GLY A 68 -3.36 14.63 -1.70
CA GLY A 68 -3.48 13.24 -2.13
C GLY A 68 -3.69 12.26 -0.97
N TRP A 69 -3.66 10.98 -1.31
CA TRP A 69 -3.84 9.89 -0.35
C TRP A 69 -2.50 9.46 0.26
N ARG A 70 -2.48 9.33 1.58
CA ARG A 70 -1.44 8.66 2.36
C ARG A 70 -1.99 7.33 2.87
N ALA A 71 -1.17 6.29 2.86
CA ALA A 71 -1.47 5.03 3.55
C ALA A 71 -0.65 4.96 4.84
N VAL A 72 -1.33 4.81 5.98
CA VAL A 72 -0.71 4.68 7.31
C VAL A 72 -0.75 3.22 7.74
N PRO A 73 0.40 2.56 8.00
CA PRO A 73 0.43 1.14 8.32
C PRO A 73 -0.27 0.84 9.64
N VAL A 74 -1.02 -0.26 9.68
CA VAL A 74 -1.56 -0.83 10.92
C VAL A 74 -0.52 -1.78 11.50
N GLY A 75 -0.05 -1.49 12.72
CA GLY A 75 0.96 -2.30 13.40
C GLY A 75 0.56 -3.79 13.53
N SER A 76 1.56 -4.67 13.48
CA SER A 76 1.37 -6.14 13.57
C SER A 76 0.56 -6.78 12.44
N THR A 77 0.39 -6.10 11.30
CA THR A 77 -0.30 -6.65 10.11
C THR A 77 0.63 -6.99 8.95
N PHE A 78 1.95 -6.96 9.19
CA PHE A 78 2.95 -7.27 8.19
C PHE A 78 2.80 -8.73 7.72
N TYR A 79 2.84 -8.89 6.41
CA TYR A 79 2.75 -10.17 5.73
C TYR A 79 3.92 -10.30 4.76
N ARG A 80 4.55 -11.47 4.76
CA ARG A 80 5.52 -11.88 3.77
C ARG A 80 5.18 -13.32 3.37
N GLY A 81 4.90 -13.57 2.11
CA GLY A 81 4.47 -14.90 1.68
C GLY A 81 3.98 -14.94 0.23
N PRO A 82 3.37 -16.05 -0.20
CA PRO A 82 2.93 -16.24 -1.57
C PRO A 82 2.00 -15.13 -2.06
N VAL A 83 2.12 -14.78 -3.34
CA VAL A 83 1.19 -13.88 -4.03
C VAL A 83 -0.22 -14.52 -4.00
N PRO A 84 -1.25 -13.81 -3.48
CA PRO A 84 -2.62 -14.29 -3.54
C PRO A 84 -3.08 -14.61 -4.97
N ALA A 85 -3.80 -15.72 -5.17
CA ALA A 85 -4.18 -16.20 -6.49
C ALA A 85 -4.96 -15.18 -7.35
N HIS A 86 -5.70 -14.26 -6.72
CA HIS A 86 -6.45 -13.20 -7.42
C HIS A 86 -5.56 -12.03 -7.90
N LEU A 87 -4.32 -11.93 -7.43
CA LEU A 87 -3.33 -10.96 -7.94
C LEU A 87 -2.51 -11.54 -9.10
N LEU A 88 -2.40 -12.86 -9.21
CA LEU A 88 -1.70 -13.56 -10.30
C LEU A 88 -2.38 -13.37 -11.68
N GLY A 89 -3.62 -12.89 -11.72
CA GLY A 89 -4.37 -12.63 -12.95
C GLY A 89 -4.12 -11.27 -13.60
N GLY A 90 -3.35 -10.38 -12.94
CA GLY A 90 -3.24 -8.98 -13.34
C GLY A 90 -4.53 -8.19 -13.10
N LEU A 91 -4.42 -6.87 -12.92
CA LEU A 91 -5.57 -5.97 -13.00
C LEU A 91 -6.06 -5.95 -14.47
N GLY A 92 -6.91 -6.90 -14.85
CA GLY A 92 -7.44 -6.97 -16.22
C GLY A 92 -8.02 -8.31 -16.69
N ALA A 93 -8.71 -9.07 -15.82
CA ALA A 93 -9.58 -10.18 -16.25
C ALA A 93 -11.06 -9.82 -16.05
#